data_AF-A0A8S8YR79-F1
#
_entry.id   AF-A0A8S8YR79-F1
#
_cell.length_a   1.000
_cell.length_b   1.000
_cell.length_c   1.000
_cell.angle_alpha   90.00
_cell.angle_beta   90.00
_cell.angle_gamma   90.00
#
_symmetry.space_group_name_H-M   'P 1'
#
loop_
_entity.id
_entity.type
_entity.pdbx_description
1 polymer ?
#
loop_
_entity_poly.entity_id
_entity_poly.type
_entity_poly.pdbx_seq_one_letter_code
_entity_poly.pdbx_strand_id
1 'polypeptide(L)' 'MFPNAPSPELAPNCAEAGVLGVLPGIVGSVQSAEAIKLILGIGDLLSGQLMVIDAKSMKTASLQFDKIPEREKNYRNV' A
#
# COMPACT_ATOMS: atom_id res chain seq x y z
N MET A 1 -9.78 0.92 -7.21
CA MET A 1 -8.56 0.21 -7.66
C MET A 1 -8.92 -0.72 -8.81
N PHE A 2 -7.99 -0.99 -9.74
CA PHE A 2 -8.28 -1.72 -10.96
C PHE A 2 -8.83 -3.13 -10.67
N PRO A 3 -9.95 -3.54 -11.29
CA PRO A 3 -10.64 -4.78 -10.96
C PRO A 3 -9.90 -6.03 -11.44
N ASN A 4 -9.08 -5.90 -12.50
CA ASN A 4 -8.31 -6.99 -13.09
C ASN A 4 -6.82 -6.66 -13.02
N ALA A 5 -5.98 -7.68 -12.81
CA ALA A 5 -4.53 -7.52 -12.85
C ALA A 5 -4.08 -7.07 -14.25
N PRO A 6 -3.05 -6.20 -14.36
CA PRO A 6 -2.43 -5.90 -15.64
C PRO A 6 -1.78 -7.17 -16.23
N SER A 7 -1.53 -7.20 -17.53
CA SER A 7 -0.84 -8.34 -18.15
C SER A 7 0.57 -8.51 -17.56
N PRO A 8 1.13 -9.72 -17.54
CA PRO A 8 2.47 -9.96 -17.02
C PRO A 8 3.55 -9.12 -17.71
N GLU A 9 3.38 -8.77 -19.00
CA GLU A 9 4.32 -7.90 -19.71
C GLU A 9 4.30 -6.45 -19.20
N LEU A 10 3.19 -6.01 -18.61
CA LEU A 10 3.00 -4.66 -18.06
C LEU A 10 3.45 -4.54 -16.60
N ALA A 11 3.84 -5.65 -15.97
CA ALA A 11 4.24 -5.72 -14.56
C ALA A 11 5.41 -6.69 -14.39
N PRO A 12 6.65 -6.30 -14.79
CA PRO A 12 7.83 -7.12 -14.57
C PRO A 12 8.00 -7.43 -13.07
N ASN A 13 8.46 -8.63 -12.76
CA ASN A 13 8.64 -9.04 -11.38
C ASN A 13 9.82 -8.30 -10.72
N CYS A 14 9.85 -8.24 -9.39
CA CYS A 14 10.89 -7.52 -8.64
C CYS A 14 12.32 -8.04 -8.90
N ALA A 15 12.48 -9.28 -9.35
CA ALA A 15 13.79 -9.86 -9.67
C ALA A 15 14.36 -9.30 -10.98
N GLU A 16 13.50 -8.87 -11.90
CA GLU A 16 13.89 -8.27 -13.18
C GLU A 16 14.01 -6.74 -13.10
N ALA A 17 13.10 -6.06 -12.40
CA ALA A 17 13.09 -4.60 -12.30
C ALA A 17 14.05 -4.05 -11.23
N GLY A 18 14.36 -4.84 -10.20
CA GLY A 18 15.11 -4.41 -9.02
C GLY A 18 14.30 -3.46 -8.13
N VAL A 19 14.79 -3.23 -6.91
CA VAL A 19 14.23 -2.24 -5.98
C VAL A 19 15.37 -1.46 -5.33
N LEU A 20 15.20 -0.14 -5.16
CA LEU A 20 16.12 0.63 -4.33
C LEU A 20 16.01 0.12 -2.89
N GLY A 21 17.09 -0.44 -2.35
CA GLY A 21 17.07 -1.12 -1.03
C GLY A 21 16.61 -0.25 0.14
N VAL A 22 16.63 1.08 -0.01
CA VAL A 22 16.11 2.03 0.97
C VAL A 22 14.57 2.11 0.99
N LEU A 23 13.90 1.78 -0.11
CA LEU A 23 12.43 1.90 -0.23
C LEU A 23 11.68 1.04 0.78
N PRO A 24 12.00 -0.26 0.98
CA PRO A 24 11.39 -1.05 2.04
C PRO A 24 11.58 -0.45 3.43
N GLY A 25 12.73 0.19 3.71
CA GLY A 25 12.98 0.87 4.98
C GLY A 25 12.08 2.09 5.20
N ILE A 26 11.89 2.90 4.17
CA ILE A 26 10.98 4.07 4.20
C ILE A 26 9.54 3.59 4.41
N VAL A 27 9.06 2.66 3.58
CA VAL A 27 7.69 2.14 3.64
C VAL A 27 7.43 1.43 4.97
N GLY A 28 8.37 0.60 5.44
CA GLY A 28 8.28 -0.08 6.73
C GLY A 28 8.23 0.87 7.92
N SER A 29 8.94 2.00 7.85
CA SER A 29 8.88 3.05 8.89
C SER A 29 7.50 3.72 8.93
N VAL A 30 6.90 4.02 7.78
CA VAL A 30 5.53 4.54 7.69
C VAL A 30 4.53 3.52 8.25
N GLN A 31 4.65 2.25 7.86
CA GLN A 31 3.80 1.18 8.40
C GLN A 31 3.94 1.02 9.92
N SER A 32 5.15 1.14 10.45
CA SER A 32 5.40 1.08 11.90
C SER A 32 4.73 2.23 12.64
N ALA A 33 4.78 3.44 12.08
CA ALA A 33 4.08 4.59 12.65
C ALA A 33 2.55 4.39 12.64
N GLU A 34 1.97 3.85 11.55
CA GLU A 34 0.54 3.53 11.50
C GLU A 34 0.14 2.47 12.54
N ALA A 35 0.97 1.45 12.73
CA ALA A 35 0.74 0.42 13.75
C ALA A 35 0.74 1.02 15.17
N ILE A 36 1.69 1.90 15.47
CA ILE A 36 1.76 2.59 16.77
C ILE A 36 0.51 3.46 16.98
N LYS A 37 0.12 4.26 15.98
CA LYS A 37 -1.11 5.08 16.04
C LYS A 37 -2.35 4.24 16.30
N LEU A 38 -2.47 3.11 15.60
CA LEU A 38 -3.58 2.18 15.77
C LEU A 38 -3.63 1.60 17.19
N ILE A 39 -2.49 1.14 17.72
CA ILE A 39 -2.40 0.56 19.07
C ILE A 39 -2.76 1.59 20.15
N LEU A 40 -2.27 2.82 20.00
CA LEU A 40 -2.49 3.89 20.99
C LEU A 40 -3.82 4.61 20.82
N GLY A 41 -4.54 4.40 19.71
CA GLY A 41 -5.79 5.10 19.39
C GLY A 41 -5.58 6.60 19.18
N ILE A 42 -4.47 7.01 18.56
CA ILE A 42 -4.11 8.42 18.36
C ILE A 42 -4.02 8.80 16.88
N GLY A 43 -4.44 10.03 16.56
CA GLY A 43 -4.37 10.60 15.21
C GLY A 43 -5.28 9.89 14.20
N ASP A 44 -5.17 10.29 12.93
CA ASP A 44 -5.90 9.68 11.83
C ASP A 44 -5.06 8.57 11.18
N LEU A 45 -5.70 7.45 10.83
CA LEU A 45 -5.05 6.33 10.17
C LEU A 45 -5.12 6.47 8.65
N LEU A 46 -4.11 5.92 7.95
CA LEU A 46 -4.12 5.78 6.49
C LEU A 46 -5.01 4.64 5.99
N SER A 47 -5.81 4.02 6.87
CA SER A 47 -6.76 2.97 6.48
C SER A 47 -7.77 3.50 5.46
N GLY A 48 -8.01 2.75 4.38
CA GLY A 48 -8.86 3.18 3.25
C GLY A 48 -8.16 4.14 2.28
N GLN A 49 -6.87 4.39 2.48
CA GLN A 49 -6.05 5.21 1.59
C GLN A 49 -4.87 4.42 1.03
N LEU A 50 -4.53 4.70 -0.23
CA LEU A 50 -3.32 4.26 -0.88
C LEU A 50 -2.36 5.44 -0.94
N MET A 51 -1.37 5.44 -0.04
CA MET A 51 -0.27 6.39 -0.09
C MET A 51 0.74 5.96 -1.15
N VAL A 52 1.05 6.86 -2.09
CA VAL A 52 2.04 6.68 -3.13
C VAL A 52 3.25 7.56 -2.80
N ILE A 53 4.44 6.97 -2.82
CA ILE A 53 5.71 7.67 -2.63
C ILE A 53 6.52 7.54 -3.92
N ASP A 54 6.75 8.65 -4.61
CA ASP A 54 7.73 8.72 -5.69
C ASP A 54 9.08 9.12 -5.07
N ALA A 55 9.98 8.14 -4.91
CA ALA A 55 11.29 8.39 -4.30
C ALA A 55 12.27 9.16 -5.19
N LYS A 56 12.01 9.30 -6.49
CA LYS A 56 12.85 10.10 -7.38
C LYS A 56 12.57 11.58 -7.18
N SER A 57 11.30 11.96 -7.10
CA SER A 57 10.88 13.36 -6.93
C SER A 57 10.54 13.75 -5.48
N MET A 58 10.52 12.77 -4.57
CA MET A 58 10.05 12.88 -3.19
C MET A 58 8.64 13.48 -3.06
N LYS A 59 7.80 13.20 -4.05
CA LYS A 59 6.38 13.56 -4.01
C LYS A 59 5.57 12.44 -3.40
N THR A 60 4.58 12.82 -2.61
CA THR A 60 3.59 11.91 -2.03
C THR A 60 2.21 12.24 -2.55
N ALA A 61 1.41 11.21 -2.83
CA ALA A 61 0.00 11.35 -3.14
C ALA A 61 -0.81 10.37 -2.28
N SER A 62 -2.06 10.71 -1.97
CA SER A 62 -2.99 9.83 -1.27
C SER A 62 -4.23 9.64 -2.13
N LEU A 63 -4.58 8.38 -2.37
CA LEU A 63 -5.75 7.99 -3.14
C LEU A 63 -6.72 7.27 -2.21
N GLN A 64 -7.93 7.79 -2.07
CA GLN A 64 -8.97 7.12 -1.30
C GLN A 64 -9.57 5.99 -2.14
N PHE A 65 -9.90 4.87 -1.49
CA PHE A 65 -10.59 3.77 -2.15
C PHE A 65 -11.64 3.15 -1.23
N ASP A 66 -12.76 2.78 -1.83
CA ASP A 66 -13.82 2.07 -1.13
C ASP A 66 -13.54 0.58 -1.04
N LYS A 67 -14.11 -0.03 -0.01
CA LYS A 67 -14.16 -1.49 0.11
C LYS A 67 -14.97 -2.07 -1.06
N ILE A 68 -14.48 -3.17 -1.61
CA ILE A 68 -15.23 -3.96 -2.58
C ILE A 68 -16.09 -4.97 -1.80
N PRO A 69 -17.43 -4.87 -1.81
CA PRO A 69 -18.31 -5.69 -0.97
C PRO A 69 -18.12 -7.19 -1.14
N GLU A 70 -17.79 -7.63 -2.35
CA GLU A 70 -17.66 -9.04 -2.71
C GLU A 70 -16.40 -9.70 -2.13
N ARG A 71 -15.35 -8.92 -1.81
CA ARG A 71 -14.12 -9.43 -1.17
C ARG A 71 -14.32 -9.78 0.30
N GLU A 72 -15.26 -9.16 1.01
CA GLU A 72 -15.44 -9.37 2.47
C GLU A 72 -15.89 -10.81 2.83
N LYS A 73 -16.63 -11.48 1.95
CA LYS A 73 -17.06 -12.88 2.16
C LYS A 73 -15.88 -13.85 2.20
N ASN A 74 -14.80 -13.56 1.48
CA ASN A 74 -13.65 -14.46 1.37
C ASN A 74 -12.68 -14.33 2.57
N TYR A 75 -12.58 -13.15 3.20
CA TYR A 75 -11.70 -12.93 4.37
C TYR A 75 -12.32 -13.35 5.71
N ARG A 76 -13.65 -13.54 5.78
CA ARG A 76 -14.34 -14.03 6.98
C ARG A 76 -14.40 -15.56 7.10
N ASN A 77 -13.99 -16.28 6.05
CA ASN A 77 -14.03 -17.73 5.94
C ASN A 77 -12.63 -18.37 5.98
N VAL A 78 -11.61 -17.60 6.37
CA VAL A 78 -10.24 -18.04 6.68
C VAL A 78 -9.92 -17.75 8.13
#